data_AF-A0A959NS35-F1
#
_entry.id   AF-A0A959NS35-F1
#
_cell.length_a   1.000
_cell.length_b   1.000
_cell.length_c   1.000
_cell.angle_alpha   90.00
_cell.angle_beta   90.00
_cell.angle_gamma   90.00
#
_symmetry.space_group_name_H-M   'P 1'
#
loop_
_entity.id
_entity.type
_entity.pdbx_description
1 polymer ?
#
loop_
_entity_poly.entity_id
_entity_poly.type
_entity_poly.pdbx_seq_one_letter_code
_entity_poly.pdbx_strand_id
1 'polypeptide(L)'
;WLDTALDELKKVLQHVDVLTINDEEARQLSGKFSLVKAAASIHKMGPKVIVVKKGEHGALLFQNSNVFFAPALPLAEIFDPTGAGDTFAGGFIGYLASTEDLSFENMKRAVIYGSAMASFCVEKFSITRLKEINDDQITERMVNFVQLVNFDAKL
;
A
#
# COMPACT_ATOMS: atom_id res chain seq x y z
N TRP A 1 -6.72 10.67 14.54
CA TRP A 1 -5.57 10.22 15.35
C TRP A 1 -4.39 11.18 15.20
N LEU A 2 -4.05 11.63 13.98
CA LEU A 2 -3.02 12.65 13.78
C LEU A 2 -3.31 13.98 14.49
N ASP A 3 -4.58 14.39 14.59
CA ASP A 3 -4.95 15.66 15.25
C ASP A 3 -5.15 15.55 16.77
N THR A 4 -5.32 14.33 17.29
CA THR A 4 -5.80 14.10 18.66
C THR A 4 -4.84 13.31 19.55
N ALA A 5 -3.91 12.55 18.98
CA ALA A 5 -3.01 11.63 19.70
C ALA A 5 -1.64 11.52 19.01
N LEU A 6 -1.11 12.64 18.51
CA LEU A 6 0.13 12.67 17.73
C LEU A 6 1.35 12.18 18.53
N ASP A 7 1.40 12.51 19.82
CA ASP A 7 2.54 12.14 20.68
C ASP A 7 2.51 10.64 21.02
N GLU A 8 1.34 10.08 21.30
CA GLU A 8 1.14 8.64 21.48
C GLU A 8 1.47 7.88 20.20
N LEU A 9 1.02 8.37 19.06
CA LEU A 9 1.36 7.79 17.76
C LEU A 9 2.88 7.74 17.58
N LYS A 10 3.61 8.83 17.82
CA LYS A 10 5.07 8.87 17.64
C LYS A 10 5.77 7.82 18.51
N LYS A 11 5.23 7.52 19.70
CA LYS A 11 5.74 6.42 20.54
C LYS A 11 5.48 5.06 19.90
N VAL A 12 4.30 4.83 19.31
CA VAL A 12 3.99 3.59 18.58
C VAL A 12 4.89 3.42 17.36
N LEU A 13 5.13 4.49 16.60
CA LEU A 13 5.97 4.47 15.40
C LEU A 13 7.40 3.96 15.66
N GLN A 14 7.93 4.14 16.88
CA GLN A 14 9.24 3.61 17.26
C GLN A 14 9.29 2.07 17.33
N HIS A 15 8.14 1.41 17.37
CA HIS A 15 7.99 -0.03 17.60
C HIS A 15 7.40 -0.77 16.39
N VAL A 16 7.20 -0.09 15.25
CA VAL A 16 6.68 -0.72 14.03
C VAL A 16 7.76 -0.78 12.95
N ASP A 17 7.87 -1.90 12.24
CA ASP A 17 8.81 -2.04 11.12
C ASP A 17 8.25 -1.45 9.83
N VAL A 18 6.94 -1.61 9.59
CA VAL A 18 6.24 -1.16 8.38
C VAL A 18 5.10 -0.22 8.77
N LEU A 19 5.08 0.96 8.17
CA LEU A 19 3.96 1.91 8.26
C LEU A 19 3.22 1.97 6.92
N THR A 20 1.90 1.75 6.94
CA THR A 20 1.05 1.97 5.75
C THR A 20 0.08 3.12 6.02
N ILE A 21 0.13 4.16 5.19
CA ILE A 21 -0.66 5.39 5.34
C ILE A 21 -1.07 5.92 3.96
N ASN A 22 -2.02 6.84 3.89
CA ASN A 22 -2.29 7.58 2.65
C ASN A 22 -1.35 8.79 2.48
N ASP A 23 -1.40 9.46 1.33
CA ASP A 23 -0.52 10.58 1.02
C ASP A 23 -0.83 11.86 1.80
N GLU A 24 -2.09 12.10 2.18
CA GLU A 24 -2.49 13.20 3.05
C GLU A 24 -1.92 13.00 4.47
N GLU A 25 -2.08 11.81 5.04
CA GLU A 25 -1.53 11.40 6.33
C GLU A 25 0.00 11.49 6.34
N ALA A 26 0.66 11.07 5.25
CA ALA A 26 2.11 11.19 5.11
C ALA A 26 2.57 12.66 5.14
N ARG A 27 1.84 13.55 4.46
CA ARG A 27 2.12 14.99 4.45
C ARG A 27 1.86 15.63 5.81
N GLN A 28 0.74 15.29 6.44
CA GLN A 28 0.36 15.81 7.77
C GLN A 28 1.37 15.36 8.84
N LEU A 29 1.72 14.07 8.86
CA LEU A 29 2.66 13.52 9.84
C LEU A 29 4.08 14.10 9.69
N SER A 30 4.55 14.29 8.45
CA SER A 30 5.90 14.78 8.18
C SER A 30 6.04 16.30 8.12
N GLY A 31 4.93 17.02 7.88
CA GLY A 31 4.95 18.44 7.51
C GLY A 31 5.63 18.72 6.16
N LYS A 32 5.78 17.72 5.28
CA LYS A 32 6.43 17.84 3.96
C LYS A 32 5.45 17.51 2.84
N PHE A 33 5.41 18.36 1.81
CA PHE A 33 4.56 18.12 0.64
C PHE A 33 5.09 16.99 -0.28
N SER A 34 6.41 16.96 -0.50
CA SER A 34 7.06 15.91 -1.31
C SER A 34 7.04 14.58 -0.55
N LEU A 35 6.46 13.55 -1.16
CA LEU A 35 6.37 12.21 -0.54
C LEU A 35 7.73 11.58 -0.26
N VAL A 36 8.74 11.84 -1.09
CA VAL A 36 10.12 11.39 -0.84
C VAL A 36 10.67 12.06 0.43
N LYS A 37 10.46 13.37 0.60
CA LYS A 37 10.86 14.09 1.81
C LYS A 37 10.03 13.69 3.02
N ALA A 38 8.75 13.39 2.83
CA ALA A 38 7.85 12.90 3.86
C ALA A 38 8.32 11.54 4.40
N ALA A 39 8.56 10.57 3.51
CA ALA A 39 9.08 9.26 3.87
C ALA A 39 10.42 9.36 4.62
N ALA A 40 11.37 10.17 4.12
CA ALA A 40 12.64 10.40 4.80
C ALA A 40 12.47 11.01 6.21
N SER A 41 11.45 11.85 6.42
CA SER A 41 11.14 12.40 7.74
C SER A 41 10.50 11.37 8.66
N ILE A 42 9.61 10.53 8.13
CA ILE A 42 8.88 9.51 8.89
C ILE A 42 9.80 8.35 9.27
N HIS A 43 10.78 7.98 8.44
CA HIS A 43 11.79 6.98 8.80
C HIS A 43 12.54 7.35 10.09
N LYS A 44 12.78 8.65 10.33
CA LYS A 44 13.40 9.14 11.58
C LYS A 44 12.51 8.96 12.82
N MET A 45 11.23 8.64 12.63
CA MET A 45 10.28 8.37 13.71
C MET A 45 10.28 6.89 14.13
N GLY A 46 10.89 5.99 13.35
CA GLY A 46 11.00 4.56 13.68
C GLY A 46 10.82 3.59 12.51
N PRO A 47 9.76 3.72 11.68
CA PRO A 47 9.46 2.73 10.64
C PRO A 47 10.61 2.56 9.65
N LYS A 48 10.99 1.31 9.35
CA LYS A 48 12.03 0.98 8.37
C LYS A 48 11.49 0.93 6.95
N VAL A 49 10.20 0.63 6.82
CA VAL A 49 9.47 0.55 5.55
C VAL A 49 8.24 1.43 5.65
N ILE A 50 7.97 2.21 4.60
CA ILE A 50 6.79 3.06 4.52
C ILE A 50 6.08 2.77 3.20
N VAL A 51 4.79 2.45 3.27
CA VAL A 51 3.92 2.37 2.11
C VAL A 51 2.96 3.55 2.12
N VAL A 52 3.04 4.41 1.11
CA VAL A 52 2.15 5.55 0.91
C VAL A 52 1.15 5.20 -0.19
N LYS A 53 -0.11 5.00 0.20
CA LYS A 53 -1.24 4.76 -0.70
C LYS A 53 -1.75 6.10 -1.25
N LYS A 54 -2.03 6.16 -2.56
CA LYS A 54 -2.49 7.36 -3.26
C LYS A 54 -3.83 7.13 -3.96
N GLY A 55 -4.73 6.39 -3.33
CA GLY A 55 -6.04 6.04 -3.92
C GLY A 55 -5.91 5.46 -5.33
N GLU A 56 -6.63 6.04 -6.28
CA GLU A 56 -6.62 5.69 -7.71
C GLU A 56 -5.28 5.97 -8.44
N HIS A 57 -4.28 6.52 -7.76
CA HIS A 57 -2.96 6.76 -8.32
C HIS A 57 -1.91 5.72 -7.90
N GLY A 58 -2.29 4.69 -7.14
CA GLY A 58 -1.43 3.58 -6.78
C GLY A 58 -0.75 3.74 -5.42
N ALA A 59 0.42 3.12 -5.24
CA ALA A 59 1.15 3.11 -3.98
C ALA A 59 2.66 3.29 -4.19
N LEU A 60 3.31 3.94 -3.23
CA LEU A 60 4.76 4.07 -3.16
C LEU A 60 5.29 3.28 -1.96
N LEU A 61 6.30 2.44 -2.21
CA LEU A 61 7.04 1.72 -1.19
C LEU A 61 8.41 2.36 -1.02
N PHE A 62 8.73 2.74 0.21
CA PHE A 62 10.00 3.33 0.60
C PHE A 62 10.72 2.41 1.59
N GLN A 63 11.98 2.11 1.29
CA GLN A 63 12.89 1.44 2.21
C GLN A 63 14.32 1.93 1.95
N ASN A 64 14.96 2.55 2.95
CA ASN A 64 16.27 3.18 2.79
C ASN A 64 16.28 4.20 1.64
N SER A 65 17.18 4.04 0.66
CA SER A 65 17.25 4.84 -0.57
C SER A 65 16.37 4.30 -1.70
N ASN A 66 15.75 3.13 -1.52
CA ASN A 66 14.98 2.48 -2.56
C ASN A 66 13.54 2.99 -2.55
N VAL A 67 13.02 3.20 -3.74
CA VAL A 67 11.62 3.57 -3.98
C VAL A 67 11.06 2.63 -5.03
N PHE A 68 9.87 2.10 -4.77
CA PHE A 68 9.09 1.37 -5.75
C PHE A 68 7.72 2.01 -5.90
N PHE A 69 7.25 2.12 -7.13
CA PHE A 69 5.93 2.61 -7.45
C PHE A 69 5.10 1.47 -8.02
N ALA A 70 3.96 1.18 -7.39
CA ALA A 70 2.93 0.31 -7.92
C ALA A 70 1.81 1.20 -8.48
N PRO A 71 1.46 1.10 -9.78
CA PRO A 71 0.30 1.80 -10.31
C PRO A 71 -0.98 1.24 -9.69
N ALA A 72 -2.04 2.05 -9.67
CA ALA A 72 -3.38 1.52 -9.42
C ALA A 72 -3.89 0.81 -10.68
N LEU A 73 -4.74 -0.18 -10.47
CA LEU A 73 -5.52 -0.77 -11.55
C LEU A 73 -6.62 0.23 -11.95
N PRO A 74 -6.72 0.63 -13.22
CA PRO A 74 -7.83 1.47 -13.68
C PRO A 74 -9.12 0.66 -13.62
N LEU A 75 -9.94 0.93 -12.62
CA LEU A 75 -11.29 0.38 -12.49
C LEU A 75 -12.29 1.31 -13.16
N ALA A 76 -13.30 0.74 -13.82
CA ALA A 76 -14.36 1.51 -14.47
C ALA A 76 -15.22 2.30 -13.47
N GLU A 77 -15.49 1.71 -12.29
CA GLU A 77 -16.24 2.34 -11.21
C GLU A 77 -15.66 1.98 -9.85
N ILE A 78 -15.64 2.95 -8.95
CA ILE A 78 -15.33 2.79 -7.52
C ILE A 78 -16.66 2.97 -6.78
N PHE A 79 -17.16 1.91 -6.15
CA PHE A 79 -18.47 1.91 -5.49
C PHE A 79 -18.38 2.40 -4.03
N ASP A 80 -17.46 1.84 -3.24
CA ASP A 80 -17.26 2.19 -1.83
C ASP A 80 -15.76 2.13 -1.46
N PRO A 81 -15.09 3.26 -1.20
CA PRO A 81 -13.66 3.27 -0.85
C PRO A 81 -13.39 2.76 0.58
N THR A 82 -14.43 2.55 1.39
CA THR A 82 -14.30 2.16 2.80
C THR A 82 -13.60 0.80 2.92
N GLY A 83 -12.57 0.73 3.77
CA GLY A 83 -11.83 -0.51 4.02
C GLY A 83 -10.76 -0.85 2.97
N ALA A 84 -10.62 -0.07 1.89
CA ALA A 84 -9.57 -0.29 0.89
C ALA A 84 -8.16 -0.23 1.51
N GLY A 85 -7.97 0.70 2.44
CA GLY A 85 -6.70 0.88 3.14
C GLY A 85 -6.30 -0.29 4.03
N ASP A 86 -7.26 -0.88 4.75
CA ASP A 86 -7.05 -2.04 5.63
C ASP A 86 -6.94 -3.32 4.82
N THR A 87 -7.74 -3.45 3.76
CA THR A 87 -7.65 -4.57 2.81
C THR A 87 -6.29 -4.59 2.11
N PHE A 88 -5.75 -3.43 1.75
CA PHE A 88 -4.38 -3.31 1.26
C PHE A 88 -3.38 -3.84 2.28
N ALA A 89 -3.46 -3.38 3.53
CA ALA A 89 -2.55 -3.79 4.59
C ALA A 89 -2.63 -5.30 4.85
N GLY A 90 -3.85 -5.87 4.84
CA GLY A 90 -4.11 -7.29 4.96
C GLY A 90 -3.52 -8.12 3.82
N GLY A 91 -3.72 -7.69 2.57
CA GLY A 91 -3.12 -8.35 1.40
C GLY A 91 -1.58 -8.27 1.40
N PHE A 92 -1.03 -7.12 1.80
CA PHE A 92 0.40 -6.90 1.94
C PHE A 92 1.02 -7.84 2.98
N ILE A 93 0.52 -7.82 4.22
CA ILE A 93 1.10 -8.62 5.29
C ILE A 93 0.79 -10.11 5.14
N GLY A 94 -0.37 -10.46 4.60
CA GLY A 94 -0.74 -11.84 4.31
C GLY A 94 0.20 -12.50 3.30
N TYR A 95 0.58 -11.77 2.25
CA TYR A 95 1.57 -12.27 1.27
C TYR A 95 2.99 -12.37 1.84
N LEU A 96 3.42 -11.40 2.65
CA LEU A 96 4.73 -11.51 3.33
C LEU A 96 4.76 -12.69 4.29
N ALA A 97 3.67 -12.92 5.03
CA ALA A 97 3.55 -14.05 5.94
C ALA A 97 3.56 -15.40 5.20
N SER A 98 2.96 -15.49 4.01
CA SER A 98 2.94 -16.74 3.23
C SER A 98 4.27 -17.11 2.57
N THR A 99 5.16 -16.13 2.42
CA THR A 99 6.48 -16.31 1.76
C THR A 99 7.64 -16.32 2.74
N GLU A 100 7.44 -15.79 3.96
CA GLU A 100 8.48 -15.60 5.00
C GLU A 100 9.70 -14.78 4.52
N ASP A 101 9.58 -14.09 3.39
CA ASP A 101 10.64 -13.27 2.80
C ASP A 101 10.33 -11.78 2.97
N LEU A 102 11.12 -11.09 3.80
CA LEU A 102 11.01 -9.66 4.07
C LEU A 102 11.96 -8.82 3.19
N SER A 103 12.50 -9.40 2.12
CA SER A 103 13.33 -8.67 1.15
C SER A 103 12.55 -7.55 0.47
N PHE A 104 13.24 -6.49 0.06
CA PHE A 104 12.62 -5.39 -0.67
C PHE A 104 11.93 -5.87 -1.95
N GLU A 105 12.53 -6.81 -2.68
CA GLU A 105 11.95 -7.36 -3.91
C GLU A 105 10.65 -8.11 -3.63
N ASN A 106 10.58 -8.87 -2.54
CA ASN A 106 9.34 -9.53 -2.16
C ASN A 106 8.29 -8.55 -1.61
N MET A 107 8.71 -7.47 -0.94
CA MET A 107 7.81 -6.38 -0.55
C MET A 107 7.19 -5.66 -1.75
N LYS A 108 7.90 -5.54 -2.90
CA LYS A 108 7.28 -5.03 -4.13
C LYS A 108 6.09 -5.90 -4.54
N ARG A 109 6.25 -7.23 -4.49
CA ARG A 109 5.16 -8.18 -4.77
C ARG A 109 4.03 -8.03 -3.74
N ALA A 110 4.37 -7.90 -2.46
CA ALA A 110 3.39 -7.67 -1.39
C ALA A 110 2.54 -6.41 -1.63
N VAL A 111 3.15 -5.33 -2.13
CA VAL A 111 2.41 -4.10 -2.50
C VAL A 111 1.44 -4.38 -3.64
N ILE A 112 1.82 -5.18 -4.64
CA ILE A 112 0.91 -5.55 -5.73
C ILE A 112 -0.25 -6.41 -5.20
N TYR A 113 0.01 -7.37 -4.30
CA TYR A 113 -1.05 -8.15 -3.64
C TYR A 113 -1.98 -7.26 -2.81
N GLY A 114 -1.44 -6.33 -2.02
CA GLY A 114 -2.24 -5.33 -1.30
C GLY A 114 -3.13 -4.51 -2.23
N SER A 115 -2.57 -4.01 -3.34
CA SER A 115 -3.32 -3.25 -4.36
C SER A 115 -4.40 -4.09 -5.02
N ALA A 116 -4.13 -5.36 -5.34
CA ALA A 116 -5.10 -6.30 -5.89
C ALA A 116 -6.28 -6.50 -4.94
N MET A 117 -6.02 -6.78 -3.67
CA MET A 117 -7.08 -6.96 -2.68
C MET A 117 -7.88 -5.67 -2.46
N ALA A 118 -7.21 -4.52 -2.37
CA ALA A 118 -7.89 -3.23 -2.24
C ALA A 118 -8.78 -2.91 -3.45
N SER A 119 -8.33 -3.24 -4.67
CA SER A 119 -9.13 -3.04 -5.87
C SER A 119 -10.43 -3.87 -5.89
N PHE A 120 -10.46 -5.06 -5.25
CA PHE A 120 -11.72 -5.77 -5.05
C PHE A 120 -12.59 -5.13 -3.98
N CYS A 121 -11.99 -4.68 -2.88
CA CYS A 121 -12.72 -4.06 -1.77
C CYS A 121 -13.63 -2.94 -2.24
N VAL A 122 -13.18 -2.13 -3.20
CA VAL A 122 -13.90 -0.95 -3.65
C VAL A 122 -15.03 -1.20 -4.66
N GLU A 123 -15.19 -2.43 -5.14
CA GLU A 123 -16.18 -2.77 -6.19
C GLU A 123 -17.61 -2.91 -5.64
N LYS A 124 -17.79 -3.14 -4.33
CA LYS A 124 -19.10 -3.29 -3.69
C LYS A 124 -19.10 -2.68 -2.29
N PHE A 125 -20.29 -2.44 -1.74
CA PHE A 125 -20.45 -1.94 -0.38
C PHE A 125 -19.75 -2.84 0.66
N SER A 126 -18.91 -2.23 1.50
CA SER A 126 -18.21 -2.90 2.59
C SER A 126 -17.47 -4.17 2.11
N ILE A 127 -17.39 -5.21 2.94
CA ILE A 127 -16.65 -6.44 2.65
C ILE A 127 -17.35 -7.39 1.66
N THR A 128 -18.44 -6.95 1.00
CA THR A 128 -19.26 -7.83 0.17
C THR A 128 -18.45 -8.47 -0.94
N ARG A 129 -17.68 -7.67 -1.71
CA ARG A 129 -16.88 -8.22 -2.81
C ARG A 129 -15.81 -9.20 -2.30
N LEU A 130 -15.18 -8.91 -1.17
CA LEU A 130 -14.14 -9.75 -0.58
C LEU A 130 -14.64 -11.14 -0.13
N LYS A 131 -15.94 -11.30 0.13
CA LYS A 131 -16.56 -12.59 0.44
C LYS A 131 -16.85 -13.44 -0.79
N GLU A 132 -16.88 -12.83 -1.97
CA GLU A 132 -17.27 -13.47 -3.23
C GLU A 132 -16.06 -13.86 -4.09
N ILE A 133 -14.90 -13.27 -3.84
CA ILE A 133 -13.69 -13.56 -4.60
C ILE A 133 -13.18 -14.97 -4.33
N ASN A 134 -12.50 -15.53 -5.34
CA ASN A 134 -11.82 -16.81 -5.26
C ASN A 134 -10.38 -16.68 -5.79
N ASP A 135 -9.59 -17.74 -5.67
CA ASP A 135 -8.18 -17.75 -6.04
C ASP A 135 -7.93 -17.47 -7.53
N ASP A 136 -8.83 -17.90 -8.42
CA ASP A 136 -8.75 -17.63 -9.85
C ASP A 136 -8.88 -16.14 -10.14
N GLN A 137 -9.86 -15.48 -9.51
CA GLN A 137 -10.06 -14.03 -9.64
C GLN A 137 -8.88 -13.25 -9.07
N ILE A 138 -8.32 -13.68 -7.93
CA ILE A 138 -7.12 -13.04 -7.37
C ILE A 138 -5.94 -13.21 -8.34
N THR A 139 -5.75 -14.39 -8.90
CA THR A 139 -4.69 -14.67 -9.88
C THR A 139 -4.84 -13.80 -11.13
N GLU A 140 -6.05 -13.72 -11.69
CA GLU A 140 -6.36 -12.86 -12.84
C GLU A 140 -6.08 -11.38 -12.52
N ARG A 141 -6.50 -10.92 -11.33
CA ARG A 141 -6.22 -9.55 -10.87
C ARG A 141 -4.72 -9.28 -10.80
N MET A 142 -3.95 -10.22 -10.26
CA MET A 142 -2.50 -10.11 -10.19
C MET A 142 -1.85 -10.05 -11.57
N VAL A 143 -2.32 -10.85 -12.53
CA VAL A 143 -1.86 -10.79 -13.93
C VAL A 143 -2.10 -9.39 -14.52
N ASN A 144 -3.28 -8.79 -14.28
CA ASN A 144 -3.57 -7.44 -14.76
C ASN A 144 -2.60 -6.40 -14.17
N PHE A 145 -2.28 -6.49 -12.88
CA PHE A 145 -1.26 -5.61 -12.27
C PHE A 145 0.13 -5.82 -12.88
N VAL A 146 0.54 -7.06 -13.13
CA VAL A 146 1.82 -7.37 -13.78
C VAL A 146 1.88 -6.78 -15.19
N GLN A 147 0.80 -6.89 -15.96
CA GLN A 147 0.71 -6.30 -17.31
C GLN A 147 0.76 -4.77 -17.29
N LEU A 148 0.26 -4.12 -16.25
CA LEU A 148 0.35 -2.66 -16.10
C LEU A 148 1.77 -2.15 -15.87
N VAL A 149 2.62 -2.95 -15.21
CA VAL A 149 3.99 -2.55 -14.88
C VAL A 149 5.04 -3.07 -15.85
N ASN A 150 4.70 -4.12 -16.62
CA ASN A 150 5.56 -4.65 -17.65
C ASN A 150 5.44 -3.83 -18.93
N PHE A 151 6.43 -2.97 -19.16
CA PHE A 151 6.62 -2.29 -20.43
C PHE A 151 7.89 -2.82 -21.11
N ASP A 152 7.73 -3.44 -22.29
CA ASP A 152 8.85 -3.81 -23.14
C ASP A 152 9.41 -2.55 -23.83
N ALA A 153 10.36 -1.90 -23.18
CA ALA A 153 11.12 -0.82 -23.77
C ALA A 153 12.29 -1.41 -24.57
N LYS A 154 12.21 -1.40 -25.91
CA LYS A 154 13.44 -1.38 -26.70
C LYS A 154 14.01 0.04 -26.60
N LEU A 155 14.99 0.22 -25.72
CA LEU A 155 15.77 1.46 -25.57
C LEU A 155 16.90 1.49 -26.62
#